data_AF-A0A962JM94-F1
#
_entry.id   AF-A0A962JM94-F1
#
_cell.length_a   1.000
_cell.length_b   1.000
_cell.length_c   1.000
_cell.angle_alpha   90.00
_cell.angle_beta   90.00
_cell.angle_gamma   90.00
#
_symmetry.space_group_name_H-M   'P 1'
#
loop_
_entity.id
_entity.type
_entity.pdbx_description
1 polymer ?
#
loop_
_entity_poly.entity_id
_entity_poly.type
_entity_poly.pdbx_seq_one_letter_code
_entity_poly.pdbx_strand_id
1 'polypeptide(L)'
;MSAVITDIWFVADIGLKELANQLGLTNINFDSGVCWQWLSGDLLDFKLDITQTSPLGDKNVRTRVFLFDKDLHFSAGFTDYLAEKLKALGITPIYFGRWVFIKDGQYEQCIVKVET
;
A
#
# COMPACT_ATOMS: atom_id res chain seq x y z
N MET A 1 8.88 19.35 11.22
CA MET A 1 9.01 18.70 9.89
C MET A 1 7.89 17.68 9.79
N SER A 2 7.10 17.69 8.72
CA SER A 2 6.14 16.60 8.47
C SER A 2 6.92 15.31 8.27
N ALA A 3 6.51 14.22 8.91
CA ALA A 3 7.19 12.94 8.75
C ALA A 3 6.83 12.35 7.37
N VAL A 4 7.86 11.94 6.63
CA VAL A 4 7.74 11.48 5.24
C VAL A 4 7.07 10.10 5.20
N ILE A 5 5.99 9.97 4.42
CA ILE A 5 5.27 8.71 4.19
C ILE A 5 5.51 8.28 2.75
N THR A 6 6.16 7.14 2.56
CA THR A 6 6.38 6.51 1.24
C THR A 6 5.57 5.24 1.08
N ASP A 7 5.02 4.72 2.18
CA ASP A 7 4.45 3.40 2.26
C ASP A 7 3.20 3.38 3.13
N ILE A 8 2.23 2.57 2.70
CA ILE A 8 0.99 2.31 3.41
C ILE A 8 0.84 0.80 3.50
N TRP A 9 0.62 0.27 4.71
CA TRP A 9 0.48 -1.15 4.97
C TRP A 9 -0.84 -1.46 5.66
N PHE A 10 -1.46 -2.56 5.29
CA PHE A 10 -2.69 -3.05 5.90
C PHE A 10 -2.87 -4.55 5.61
N VAL A 11 -3.85 -5.17 6.27
CA VAL A 11 -4.31 -6.52 5.93
C VAL A 11 -5.61 -6.38 5.15
N ALA A 12 -5.70 -7.09 4.02
CA ALA A 12 -6.92 -7.18 3.24
C ALA A 12 -7.26 -8.64 2.96
N ASP A 13 -8.53 -9.00 3.10
CA ASP A 13 -9.07 -10.33 2.77
C ASP A 13 -9.53 -10.44 1.31
N ILE A 14 -9.55 -9.32 0.59
CA ILE A 14 -9.81 -9.23 -0.85
C ILE A 14 -8.50 -9.29 -1.67
N GLY A 15 -8.60 -9.81 -2.89
CA GLY A 15 -7.47 -9.87 -3.82
C GLY A 15 -7.15 -8.51 -4.46
N LEU A 16 -5.91 -8.34 -4.94
CA LEU A 16 -5.43 -7.07 -5.50
C LEU A 16 -6.32 -6.45 -6.59
N LYS A 17 -6.88 -7.26 -7.49
CA LYS A 17 -7.75 -6.74 -8.57
C LYS A 17 -9.04 -6.12 -8.02
N GLU A 18 -9.64 -6.77 -7.03
CA GLU A 18 -10.84 -6.27 -6.37
C GLU A 18 -10.53 -5.01 -5.57
N LEU A 19 -9.44 -5.03 -4.82
CA LEU A 19 -8.94 -3.84 -4.09
C LEU A 19 -8.70 -2.66 -5.05
N ALA A 20 -8.03 -2.89 -6.18
CA ALA A 20 -7.76 -1.85 -7.18
C ALA A 20 -9.06 -1.26 -7.75
N ASN A 21 -10.04 -2.10 -8.07
CA ASN A 21 -11.35 -1.64 -8.54
C ASN A 21 -12.07 -0.80 -7.48
N GLN A 22 -12.08 -1.25 -6.22
CA GLN A 22 -12.75 -0.54 -5.12
C GLN A 22 -12.07 0.79 -4.75
N LEU A 23 -10.74 0.86 -4.87
CA LEU A 23 -9.98 2.11 -4.75
C LEU A 23 -10.18 3.05 -5.95
N GLY A 24 -10.65 2.52 -7.09
CA GLY A 24 -10.87 3.27 -8.32
C GLY A 24 -9.59 3.48 -9.15
N LEU A 25 -8.65 2.52 -9.10
CA LEU A 25 -7.46 2.56 -9.94
C LEU A 25 -7.84 2.36 -11.41
N THR A 26 -7.11 3.04 -12.29
CA THR A 26 -7.22 2.94 -13.75
C THR A 26 -5.87 2.51 -14.34
N ASN A 27 -5.84 2.20 -15.65
CA ASN A 27 -4.62 1.78 -16.36
C ASN A 27 -3.85 0.65 -15.65
N ILE A 28 -4.60 -0.32 -15.13
CA ILE A 28 -4.04 -1.35 -14.26
C ILE A 28 -3.18 -2.35 -15.03
N ASN A 29 -2.02 -2.67 -14.48
CA ASN A 29 -1.20 -3.80 -14.90
C ASN A 29 -1.02 -4.74 -13.71
N PHE A 30 -1.28 -6.04 -13.92
CA PHE A 30 -1.29 -7.04 -12.87
C PHE A 30 -0.33 -8.17 -13.21
N ASP A 31 0.51 -8.52 -12.25
CA ASP A 31 1.42 -9.65 -12.30
C ASP A 31 1.31 -10.48 -11.00
N SER A 32 1.50 -11.79 -11.10
CA SER A 32 1.42 -12.71 -9.97
C SER A 32 2.51 -13.75 -10.04
N GLY A 33 3.35 -13.79 -9.00
CA GLY A 33 4.31 -14.85 -8.74
C GLY A 33 3.81 -15.84 -7.69
N VAL A 34 4.65 -16.82 -7.37
CA VAL A 34 4.34 -17.88 -6.39
C VAL A 34 4.05 -17.31 -5.00
N CYS A 35 4.87 -16.37 -4.54
CA CYS A 35 4.79 -15.83 -3.17
C CYS A 35 4.19 -14.43 -3.08
N TRP A 36 4.01 -13.73 -4.20
CA TRP A 36 3.62 -12.33 -4.24
C TRP A 36 2.75 -12.03 -5.44
N GLN A 37 1.79 -11.13 -5.26
CA GLN A 37 1.05 -10.48 -6.32
C GLN A 37 1.44 -9.01 -6.36
N TRP A 38 1.43 -8.45 -7.56
CA TRP A 38 1.73 -7.05 -7.82
C TRP A 38 0.68 -6.49 -8.78
N LEU A 39 0.10 -5.35 -8.42
CA LEU A 39 -0.70 -4.52 -9.30
C LEU A 39 -0.12 -3.11 -9.34
N SER A 40 0.04 -2.55 -10.53
CA SER A 40 0.32 -1.12 -10.71
C SER A 40 -0.88 -0.46 -11.39
N GLY A 41 -1.10 0.82 -11.13
CA GLY A 41 -2.19 1.58 -11.77
C GLY A 41 -2.23 3.04 -11.33
N ASP A 42 -3.09 3.81 -11.97
CA ASP A 42 -3.21 5.24 -11.76
C ASP A 42 -4.42 5.55 -10.84
N LEU A 43 -4.19 6.36 -9.82
CA LEU A 43 -5.22 6.87 -8.92
C LEU A 43 -5.05 8.39 -8.79
N LEU A 44 -6.01 9.15 -9.35
CA LEU A 44 -5.88 10.61 -9.51
C LEU A 44 -4.59 10.92 -10.32
N ASP A 45 -3.74 11.80 -9.81
CA ASP A 45 -2.47 12.20 -10.44
C ASP A 45 -1.29 11.29 -10.05
N PHE A 46 -1.54 10.18 -9.34
CA PHE A 46 -0.50 9.31 -8.81
C PHE A 46 -0.51 7.94 -9.48
N LYS A 47 0.69 7.46 -9.82
CA LYS A 47 0.91 6.07 -10.19
C LYS A 47 1.31 5.26 -8.96
N LEU A 48 0.51 4.25 -8.64
CA LEU A 48 0.67 3.41 -7.46
C LEU A 48 1.18 2.03 -7.86
N ASP A 49 2.00 1.47 -6.98
CA ASP A 49 2.29 0.05 -6.91
C ASP A 49 1.66 -0.53 -5.64
N ILE A 50 0.93 -1.63 -5.82
CA ILE A 50 0.29 -2.39 -4.75
C ILE A 50 0.84 -3.80 -4.77
N THR A 51 1.45 -4.23 -3.67
CA THR A 51 1.90 -5.61 -3.50
C THR A 51 1.12 -6.30 -2.41
N GLN A 52 0.89 -7.59 -2.60
CA GLN A 52 0.19 -8.44 -1.65
C GLN A 52 0.92 -9.78 -1.57
N THR A 53 1.14 -10.30 -0.37
CA THR A 53 1.64 -11.68 -0.21
C THR A 53 0.66 -12.64 -0.88
N SER A 54 1.11 -13.59 -1.70
CA SER A 54 0.19 -14.54 -2.33
C SER A 54 -0.49 -15.39 -1.24
N PRO A 55 -1.82 -15.56 -1.26
CA PRO A 55 -2.51 -16.35 -0.26
C PRO A 55 -2.23 -17.84 -0.51
N LEU A 56 -1.20 -18.39 0.13
CA LEU A 56 -1.10 -19.84 0.32
C LEU A 56 -2.07 -20.29 1.43
N GLY A 57 -3.35 -19.95 1.27
CA GLY A 57 -4.44 -20.30 2.20
C GLY A 57 -4.54 -19.43 3.46
N ASP A 58 -3.74 -18.37 3.59
CA ASP A 58 -3.72 -17.54 4.81
C ASP A 58 -4.70 -16.36 4.72
N LYS A 59 -5.41 -16.08 5.82
CA LYS A 59 -6.44 -15.01 5.89
C LYS A 59 -5.86 -13.63 6.21
N ASN A 60 -4.57 -13.55 6.50
CA ASN A 60 -3.88 -12.31 6.91
C ASN A 60 -2.95 -11.82 5.80
N VAL A 61 -3.54 -11.51 4.66
CA VAL A 61 -2.76 -11.12 3.48
C VAL A 61 -2.25 -9.70 3.65
N ARG A 62 -0.92 -9.55 3.78
CA ARG A 62 -0.29 -8.24 3.98
C ARG A 62 -0.21 -7.52 2.65
N THR A 63 -0.82 -6.34 2.61
CA THR A 63 -0.84 -5.46 1.44
C THR A 63 -0.01 -4.23 1.72
N ARG A 64 0.74 -3.78 0.71
CA ARG A 64 1.54 -2.56 0.72
C ARG A 64 1.18 -1.72 -0.49
N VAL A 65 0.94 -0.43 -0.28
CA VAL A 65 0.80 0.58 -1.34
C VAL A 65 1.97 1.53 -1.26
N PHE A 66 2.60 1.83 -2.39
CA PHE A 66 3.67 2.82 -2.52
C PHE A 66 3.59 3.51 -3.88
N LEU A 67 4.27 4.65 -4.02
CA LEU A 67 4.36 5.35 -5.30
C LEU A 67 5.32 4.62 -6.23
N PHE A 68 4.96 4.54 -7.52
CA PHE A 68 5.83 3.92 -8.53
C PHE A 68 7.19 4.63 -8.63
N ASP A 69 7.18 5.96 -8.49
CA ASP A 69 8.38 6.77 -8.37
C ASP A 69 8.86 6.78 -6.90
N LYS A 70 10.03 6.17 -6.67
CA LYS A 70 10.61 5.94 -5.34
C LYS A 70 11.14 7.21 -4.68
N ASP A 71 11.33 8.29 -5.44
CA ASP A 71 11.76 9.58 -4.91
C ASP A 71 10.58 10.45 -4.44
N LEU A 72 9.34 10.01 -4.72
CA LEU A 72 8.12 10.67 -4.28
C LEU A 72 7.65 10.16 -2.92
N HIS A 73 6.89 11.01 -2.23
CA HIS A 73 6.22 10.70 -0.98
C HIS A 73 4.75 11.13 -1.07
N PHE A 74 3.90 10.47 -0.30
CA PHE A 74 2.50 10.83 -0.24
C PHE A 74 2.34 12.21 0.39
N SER A 75 1.56 13.07 -0.25
CA SER A 75 1.12 14.31 0.38
C SER A 75 0.16 13.99 1.52
N ALA A 76 0.02 14.90 2.50
CA ALA A 76 -0.94 14.72 3.59
C ALA A 76 -2.37 14.53 3.07
N GLY A 77 -2.78 15.35 2.09
CA GLY A 77 -4.13 15.25 1.49
C GLY A 77 -4.37 13.91 0.78
N PHE A 78 -3.38 13.37 0.07
CA PHE A 78 -3.51 12.06 -0.55
C PHE A 78 -3.52 10.93 0.49
N THR A 79 -2.71 11.06 1.54
CA THR A 79 -2.66 10.12 2.66
C THR A 79 -4.03 10.00 3.33
N ASP A 80 -4.67 11.12 3.63
CA ASP A 80 -5.99 11.14 4.26
C ASP A 80 -7.08 10.63 3.31
N TYR A 81 -7.03 11.01 2.02
CA TYR A 81 -7.94 10.47 1.00
C TYR A 81 -7.88 8.94 0.92
N LEU A 82 -6.67 8.37 0.87
CA LEU A 82 -6.48 6.93 0.76
C LEU A 82 -6.86 6.22 2.07
N ALA A 83 -6.61 6.83 3.23
CA ALA A 83 -7.08 6.32 4.52
C ALA A 83 -8.61 6.18 4.54
N GLU A 84 -9.34 7.22 4.15
CA GLU A 84 -10.80 7.20 4.13
C GLU A 84 -11.35 6.18 3.12
N LYS A 85 -10.72 6.05 1.95
CA LYS A 85 -11.07 5.00 0.99
C LYS A 85 -10.90 3.60 1.58
N LEU A 86 -9.76 3.31 2.20
CA LEU A 86 -9.50 2.00 2.81
C LEU A 86 -10.44 1.72 3.99
N LYS A 87 -10.70 2.70 4.85
CA LYS A 87 -11.68 2.59 5.95
C LYS A 87 -13.08 2.29 5.44
N ALA A 88 -13.51 2.91 4.33
CA ALA A 88 -14.80 2.64 3.72
C ALA A 88 -14.94 1.18 3.22
N LEU A 89 -13.82 0.48 2.99
CA LEU A 89 -13.78 -0.95 2.67
C LEU A 89 -13.71 -1.85 3.91
N GLY A 90 -13.76 -1.27 5.12
CA GLY A 90 -13.60 -1.99 6.38
C GLY A 90 -12.15 -2.40 6.68
N ILE A 91 -11.17 -1.85 5.97
CA ILE A 91 -9.75 -2.15 6.17
C ILE A 91 -9.21 -1.30 7.31
N THR A 92 -9.05 -1.91 8.48
CA THR A 92 -8.33 -1.34 9.62
C THR A 92 -7.60 -2.46 10.38
N PRO A 93 -6.46 -2.19 11.04
CA PRO A 93 -5.73 -0.92 11.06
C PRO A 93 -4.95 -0.63 9.76
N ILE A 94 -4.73 0.65 9.47
CA ILE A 94 -3.92 1.14 8.35
C ILE A 94 -2.67 1.82 8.91
N TYR A 95 -1.51 1.36 8.49
CA TYR A 95 -0.22 1.88 8.93
C TYR A 95 0.41 2.71 7.82
N PHE A 96 0.88 3.91 8.17
CA PHE A 96 1.55 4.81 7.26
C PHE A 96 2.98 5.04 7.74
N GLY A 97 3.94 5.00 6.83
CA GLY A 97 5.32 5.27 7.19
C GLY A 97 6.28 5.10 6.03
N ARG A 98 7.47 4.60 6.36
CA ARG A 98 8.54 4.37 5.39
C ARG A 98 9.45 3.24 5.83
N TRP A 99 10.13 2.62 4.87
CA TRP A 99 11.27 1.75 5.18
C TRP A 99 12.50 2.59 5.55
N VAL A 100 13.17 2.23 6.64
CA VAL A 100 14.44 2.85 7.06
C VAL A 100 15.54 1.80 6.96
N PHE A 101 16.60 2.11 6.22
CA PHE A 101 17.78 1.28 6.18
C PHE A 101 18.48 1.29 7.54
N ILE A 102 18.80 0.10 8.06
CA ILE A 102 19.48 -0.05 9.34
C ILE A 102 20.97 -0.36 9.09
N LYS A 103 21.28 -1.58 8.63
CA LYS A 103 22.63 -2.05 8.26
C LYS A 103 22.55 -3.36 7.47
N ASP A 104 23.61 -3.74 6.77
CA ASP A 104 23.76 -5.06 6.14
C ASP A 104 22.56 -5.49 5.23
N GLY A 105 21.97 -4.53 4.51
CA GLY A 105 20.80 -4.78 3.66
C GLY A 105 19.48 -4.96 4.43
N GLN A 106 19.47 -4.72 5.74
CA GLN A 106 18.28 -4.79 6.57
C GLN A 106 17.54 -3.45 6.58
N TYR A 107 16.22 -3.55 6.52
CA TYR A 107 15.30 -2.43 6.59
C TYR A 107 14.27 -2.68 7.69
N GLU A 108 13.86 -1.61 8.36
CA GLU A 108 12.80 -1.62 9.36
C GLU A 108 11.64 -0.73 8.94
N GLN A 109 10.42 -1.13 9.30
CA GLN A 109 9.24 -0.28 9.11
C GLN A 109 9.22 0.81 10.17
N CYS A 110 9.42 2.05 9.77
CA CYS A 110 9.22 3.20 10.63
C CYS A 110 7.77 3.68 10.46
N ILE A 111 6.91 3.30 11.40
CA ILE A 111 5.51 3.74 11.42
C ILE A 111 5.44 5.17 11.93
N VAL A 112 4.81 6.01 11.14
CA VAL A 112 4.66 7.46 11.38
C VAL A 112 3.25 7.79 11.85
N LYS A 113 2.25 7.11 11.30
CA LYS A 113 0.83 7.35 11.56
C LYS A 113 0.09 6.01 11.51
N VAL A 114 -0.91 5.85 12.37
CA VAL A 114 -1.82 4.69 12.39
C VAL A 114 -3.25 5.20 12.37
N GLU A 115 -4.07 4.62 11.52
CA GLU A 115 -5.51 4.84 11.46
C GLU A 115 -6.23 3.55 11.87
N THR A 116 -7.17 3.65 12.80
CA THR A 116 -7.90 2.51 13.40
C THR A 116 -9.39 2.61 13.14
#